data_AF-A0A7X7N7W1-F1
#
_entry.id   AF-A0A7X7N7W1-F1
#
_cell.length_a   1.000
_cell.length_b   1.000
_cell.length_c   1.000
_cell.angle_alpha   90.00
_cell.angle_beta   90.00
_cell.angle_gamma   90.00
#
_symmetry.space_group_name_H-M   'P 1'
#
loop_
_entity.id
_entity.type
_entity.pdbx_description
1 polymer ?
#
loop_
_entity_poly.entity_id
_entity_poly.type
_entity_poly.pdbx_seq_one_letter_code
_entity_poly.pdbx_strand_id
1 'polypeptide(L)'
;MAVVSKRLVILFSCLLLVSCASLEENGGGGLTRAHRRREGQARWVDERSVIESVAMCVTASDMPTGFHASRRKYAEVLRHWYFVASDGYADVDGGIRALNFIKKIHRDAEGGKSLWRDAVKLARDPQETGIPGKPIPAEYR
;
A
#
# COMPACT_ATOMS: atom_id res chain seq x y z
N MET A 1 -28.01 -12.11 -44.27
CA MET A 1 -27.23 -10.87 -44.17
C MET A 1 -27.98 -9.92 -43.27
N ALA A 2 -27.41 -9.55 -42.13
CA ALA A 2 -27.80 -8.39 -41.33
C ALA A 2 -26.54 -7.90 -40.60
N VAL A 3 -26.43 -6.58 -40.54
CA VAL A 3 -25.22 -5.78 -40.39
C VAL A 3 -24.81 -5.66 -38.91
N VAL A 4 -23.49 -5.58 -38.73
CA VAL A 4 -22.72 -5.35 -37.50
C VAL A 4 -23.28 -4.19 -36.63
N SER A 5 -23.27 -4.35 -35.30
CA SER A 5 -23.07 -3.20 -34.41
C SER A 5 -22.21 -3.58 -33.19
N LYS A 6 -20.92 -3.27 -33.30
CA LYS A 6 -19.93 -3.26 -32.22
C LYS A 6 -20.14 -2.03 -31.34
N ARG A 7 -20.99 -2.08 -30.31
CA ARG A 7 -21.00 -1.13 -29.18
C ARG A 7 -21.62 -1.76 -27.94
N LEU A 8 -20.87 -2.61 -27.24
CA LEU A 8 -21.17 -2.97 -25.86
C LEU A 8 -19.86 -3.12 -25.08
N VAL A 9 -19.04 -2.08 -25.13
CA VAL A 9 -17.96 -1.88 -24.17
C VAL A 9 -18.39 -0.69 -23.32
N ILE A 10 -18.12 -0.79 -22.03
CA ILE A 10 -18.16 0.29 -21.05
C ILE A 10 -19.58 0.68 -20.63
N LEU A 11 -20.09 0.07 -19.55
CA LEU A 11 -20.96 0.71 -18.53
C LEU A 11 -21.48 -0.35 -17.55
N PHE A 12 -20.62 -0.84 -16.65
CA PHE A 12 -21.10 -1.37 -15.36
C PHE A 12 -20.11 -1.04 -14.22
N SER A 13 -19.42 0.10 -14.35
CA SER A 13 -18.56 0.69 -13.31
C SER A 13 -19.34 1.72 -12.47
N CYS A 14 -20.54 1.35 -12.00
CA CYS A 14 -21.38 2.21 -11.14
C CYS A 14 -22.14 1.41 -10.07
N LEU A 15 -21.51 0.42 -9.44
CA LEU A 15 -22.05 -0.27 -8.25
C LEU A 15 -21.20 0.04 -7.01
N LEU A 16 -21.05 1.33 -6.76
CA LEU A 16 -20.62 1.88 -5.48
C LEU A 16 -21.50 3.09 -5.23
N LEU A 17 -22.46 2.94 -4.32
CA LEU A 17 -22.87 3.94 -3.34
C LEU A 17 -24.13 3.43 -2.61
N VAL A 18 -24.16 3.69 -1.30
CA VAL A 18 -25.30 3.55 -0.37
C VAL A 18 -25.51 2.16 0.27
N SER A 19 -24.71 1.90 1.30
CA SER A 19 -25.27 1.39 2.56
C SER A 19 -24.77 2.28 3.68
N CYS A 20 -25.53 3.36 3.91
CA CYS A 20 -25.48 4.16 5.12
C CYS A 20 -26.34 3.50 6.19
N ALA A 21 -25.92 3.69 7.44
CA ALA A 21 -26.69 3.54 8.68
C ALA A 21 -26.83 2.13 9.30
N SER A 22 -25.94 1.84 10.24
CA SER A 22 -26.30 1.45 11.61
C SER A 22 -25.21 2.07 12.51
N LEU A 23 -25.45 3.23 13.14
CA LEU A 23 -25.97 3.40 14.52
C LEU A 23 -25.46 2.32 15.50
N GLU A 24 -25.04 2.59 16.72
CA GLU A 24 -24.45 3.69 17.50
C GLU A 24 -24.11 3.05 18.88
N GLU A 25 -23.47 3.79 19.79
CA GLU A 25 -23.24 3.45 21.22
C GLU A 25 -22.08 2.47 21.53
N ASN A 26 -21.11 2.75 22.40
CA ASN A 26 -20.93 3.78 23.41
C ASN A 26 -19.43 3.90 23.75
N GLY A 27 -18.93 5.13 23.92
CA GLY A 27 -17.69 5.39 24.67
C GLY A 27 -16.50 5.98 23.89
N GLY A 28 -16.48 7.30 23.76
CA GLY A 28 -15.29 8.15 23.93
C GLY A 28 -14.14 8.05 22.92
N GLY A 29 -13.97 9.12 22.14
CA GLY A 29 -12.67 9.47 21.52
C GLY A 29 -12.63 9.30 20.01
N GLY A 30 -13.16 10.28 19.30
CA GLY A 30 -13.07 10.36 17.85
C GLY A 30 -11.63 10.58 17.39
N LEU A 31 -11.02 9.53 16.84
CA LEU A 31 -10.01 9.58 15.77
C LEU A 31 -10.11 8.27 14.97
N THR A 32 -10.67 8.38 13.76
CA THR A 32 -10.44 7.53 12.58
C THR A 32 -10.31 6.00 12.79
N ARG A 33 -11.36 5.29 12.37
CA ARG A 33 -11.42 3.81 12.15
C ARG A 33 -10.29 3.24 11.25
N ALA A 34 -9.48 4.10 10.64
CA ALA A 34 -8.34 3.76 9.80
C ALA A 34 -7.09 3.30 10.58
N HIS A 35 -7.08 3.38 11.91
CA HIS A 35 -5.92 3.05 12.76
C HIS A 35 -6.23 1.97 13.79
N ARG A 36 -6.92 0.89 13.38
CA ARG A 36 -7.13 -0.23 14.30
C ARG A 36 -5.77 -0.89 14.56
N ARG A 37 -5.21 -0.66 15.75
CA ARG A 37 -4.05 -1.42 16.24
C ARG A 37 -4.37 -2.91 16.13
N ARG A 38 -3.51 -3.67 15.46
CA ARG A 38 -3.58 -5.13 15.48
C ARG A 38 -3.08 -5.61 16.84
N GLU A 39 -3.59 -6.74 17.32
CA GLU A 39 -3.15 -7.32 18.58
C GLU A 39 -1.63 -7.47 18.59
N GLY A 40 -0.98 -7.03 19.67
CA GLY A 40 0.47 -7.06 19.81
C GLY A 40 1.24 -5.97 19.04
N GLN A 41 0.58 -4.93 18.50
CA GLN A 41 1.28 -3.90 17.72
C GLN A 41 0.97 -2.45 18.17
N ALA A 42 2.00 -1.77 18.66
CA ALA A 42 1.89 -0.41 19.21
C ALA A 42 1.65 0.67 18.13
N ARG A 43 2.17 0.47 16.92
CA ARG A 43 1.96 1.33 15.75
C ARG A 43 1.55 0.47 14.56
N TRP A 44 0.52 0.89 13.84
CA TRP A 44 0.09 0.22 12.61
C TRP A 44 0.03 1.22 11.46
N VAL A 45 -0.02 0.67 10.25
CA VAL A 45 -0.15 1.47 9.03
C VAL A 45 -1.56 2.06 8.91
N ASP A 46 -1.68 3.17 8.19
CA ASP A 46 -2.97 3.58 7.66
C ASP A 46 -3.28 2.69 6.45
N GLU A 47 -4.15 1.71 6.64
CA GLU A 47 -4.45 0.71 5.61
C GLU A 47 -5.01 1.34 4.34
N ARG A 48 -5.82 2.39 4.45
CA ARG A 48 -6.38 3.08 3.27
C ARG A 48 -5.27 3.77 2.48
N SER A 49 -4.42 4.53 3.16
CA SER A 49 -3.30 5.22 2.53
C SER A 49 -2.32 4.25 1.87
N VAL A 50 -2.06 3.10 2.52
CA VAL A 50 -1.27 2.00 1.93
C VAL A 50 -1.91 1.48 0.65
N ILE A 51 -3.20 1.15 0.68
CA ILE A 51 -3.91 0.59 -0.48
C ILE A 51 -3.88 1.56 -1.66
N GLU A 52 -4.24 2.82 -1.45
CA GLU A 52 -4.25 3.84 -2.48
C GLU A 52 -2.84 4.07 -3.07
N SER A 53 -1.83 4.18 -2.20
CA SER A 53 -0.44 4.40 -2.64
C SER A 53 0.12 3.22 -3.44
N VAL A 54 -0.16 1.99 -3.01
CA VAL A 54 0.27 0.77 -3.70
C VAL A 54 -0.40 0.68 -5.08
N ALA A 55 -1.72 0.87 -5.15
CA ALA A 55 -2.47 0.80 -6.40
C ALA A 55 -1.97 1.84 -7.42
N MET A 56 -1.67 3.05 -6.97
CA MET A 56 -1.06 4.08 -7.82
C MET A 56 0.31 3.67 -8.34
N CYS A 57 1.19 3.13 -7.49
CA CYS A 57 2.53 2.69 -7.91
C CYS A 57 2.48 1.52 -8.90
N VAL A 58 1.55 0.59 -8.73
CA VAL A 58 1.35 -0.53 -9.66
C VAL A 58 0.85 0.00 -11.01
N THR A 59 -0.24 0.76 -11.01
CA THR A 59 -0.83 1.34 -12.24
C THR A 59 0.20 2.18 -13.01
N ALA A 60 0.96 3.02 -12.31
CA ALA A 60 1.97 3.86 -12.94
C ALA A 60 3.16 3.07 -13.51
N SER A 61 3.43 1.86 -13.00
CA SER A 61 4.53 1.03 -13.47
C SER A 61 4.27 0.36 -14.82
N ASP A 62 3.00 0.18 -15.18
CA ASP A 62 2.59 -0.38 -16.47
C ASP A 62 2.76 0.61 -17.62
N MET A 63 2.94 1.90 -17.30
CA MET A 63 3.21 2.95 -18.27
C MET A 63 4.70 2.93 -18.66
N PRO A 64 5.06 2.97 -19.96
CA PRO A 64 6.44 2.89 -20.43
C PRO A 64 7.39 3.93 -19.82
N THR A 65 6.88 5.13 -19.53
CA THR A 65 7.63 6.23 -18.90
C THR A 65 7.57 6.22 -17.37
N GLY A 66 6.65 5.45 -16.79
CA GLY A 66 6.31 5.51 -15.37
C GLY A 66 7.08 4.54 -14.48
N PHE A 67 7.71 3.51 -15.04
CA PHE A 67 8.36 2.45 -14.25
C PHE A 67 9.44 2.98 -13.28
N HIS A 68 10.33 3.86 -13.74
CA HIS A 68 11.42 4.39 -12.91
C HIS A 68 10.95 5.32 -11.79
N ALA A 69 9.93 6.15 -12.05
CA ALA A 69 9.33 6.99 -11.03
C ALA A 69 8.56 6.13 -10.00
N SER A 70 7.83 5.13 -10.49
CA SER A 70 7.02 4.23 -9.67
C SER A 70 7.87 3.43 -8.69
N ARG A 71 9.02 2.86 -9.11
CA ARG A 71 9.90 2.12 -8.18
C ARG A 71 10.43 3.00 -7.02
N ARG A 72 10.78 4.28 -7.29
CA ARG A 72 11.26 5.19 -6.25
C ARG A 72 10.12 5.56 -5.30
N LYS A 73 8.96 5.93 -5.86
CA LYS A 73 7.80 6.26 -5.02
C LYS A 73 7.37 5.07 -4.16
N TYR A 74 7.40 3.88 -4.72
CA TYR A 74 7.05 2.68 -3.99
C TYR A 74 8.10 2.36 -2.90
N ALA A 75 9.38 2.61 -3.16
CA ALA A 75 10.41 2.49 -2.13
C ALA A 75 10.17 3.43 -0.94
N GLU A 76 9.75 4.68 -1.19
CA GLU A 76 9.33 5.62 -0.15
C GLU A 76 8.15 5.08 0.67
N VAL A 77 7.13 4.52 0.00
CA VAL A 77 5.96 3.92 0.66
C VAL A 77 6.38 2.77 1.58
N LEU A 78 7.18 1.84 1.07
CA LEU A 78 7.67 0.69 1.86
C LEU A 78 8.42 1.15 3.10
N ARG A 79 9.33 2.12 2.93
CA ARG A 79 10.17 2.58 4.02
C ARG A 79 9.42 3.43 5.03
N HIS A 80 8.54 4.31 4.58
CA HIS A 80 7.69 5.11 5.46
C HIS A 80 6.88 4.21 6.40
N TRP A 81 6.18 3.22 5.84
CA TRP A 81 5.32 2.36 6.64
C TRP A 81 6.10 1.37 7.50
N TYR A 82 7.27 0.92 7.06
CA TYR A 82 8.19 0.17 7.90
C TYR A 82 8.66 1.02 9.09
N PHE A 83 9.07 2.27 8.87
CA PHE A 83 9.50 3.19 9.92
C PHE A 83 8.38 3.45 10.94
N VAL A 84 7.17 3.73 10.46
CA VAL A 84 5.99 3.98 11.31
C VAL A 84 5.63 2.74 12.12
N ALA A 85 5.50 1.58 11.46
CA ALA A 85 5.04 0.36 12.13
C ALA A 85 6.11 -0.26 13.05
N SER A 86 7.38 0.09 12.85
CA SER A 86 8.45 -0.27 13.77
C SER A 86 8.69 0.74 14.89
N ASP A 87 7.89 1.81 14.96
CA ASP A 87 8.04 2.91 15.92
C ASP A 87 9.49 3.43 15.94
N GLY A 88 10.05 3.66 14.75
CA GLY A 88 11.45 4.03 14.61
C GLY A 88 12.40 2.94 15.12
N TYR A 89 12.18 1.69 14.69
CA TYR A 89 13.02 0.51 14.97
C TYR A 89 12.95 -0.08 16.38
N ALA A 90 12.04 0.39 17.23
CA ALA A 90 11.79 -0.26 18.52
C ALA A 90 11.10 -1.63 18.35
N ASP A 91 10.26 -1.79 17.32
CA ASP A 91 9.56 -3.04 16.98
C ASP A 91 9.86 -3.45 15.52
N VAL A 92 11.02 -4.04 15.28
CA VAL A 92 11.42 -4.49 13.93
C VAL A 92 10.39 -5.45 13.34
N ASP A 93 9.86 -6.37 14.14
CA ASP A 93 8.84 -7.32 13.70
C ASP A 93 7.55 -6.62 13.26
N GLY A 94 7.17 -5.54 13.95
CA GLY A 94 6.07 -4.66 13.55
C GLY A 94 6.27 -4.04 12.18
N GLY A 95 7.48 -3.57 11.89
CA GLY A 95 7.90 -3.12 10.56
C GLY A 95 7.78 -4.23 9.51
N ILE A 96 8.26 -5.45 9.82
CA ILE A 96 8.17 -6.60 8.91
C ILE A 96 6.71 -6.99 8.64
N ARG A 97 5.84 -6.98 9.66
CA ARG A 97 4.40 -7.23 9.50
C ARG A 97 3.75 -6.20 8.56
N ALA A 98 4.13 -4.93 8.67
CA ALA A 98 3.65 -3.89 7.75
C ALA A 98 4.12 -4.13 6.32
N LEU A 99 5.39 -4.47 6.11
CA LEU A 99 5.89 -4.79 4.78
C LEU A 99 5.20 -6.02 4.17
N ASN A 100 4.91 -7.06 4.96
CA ASN A 100 4.15 -8.23 4.52
C ASN A 100 2.70 -7.87 4.15
N PHE A 101 2.07 -6.95 4.88
CA PHE A 101 0.76 -6.41 4.53
C PHE A 101 0.82 -5.68 3.18
N ILE A 102 1.80 -4.80 2.97
CA ILE A 102 1.99 -4.09 1.69
C ILE A 102 2.26 -5.09 0.55
N LYS A 103 3.03 -6.15 0.79
CA LYS A 103 3.28 -7.23 -0.18
C LYS A 103 2.02 -7.98 -0.56
N LYS A 104 1.08 -8.15 0.38
CA LYS A 104 -0.24 -8.71 0.07
C LYS A 104 -1.00 -7.78 -0.87
N ILE A 105 -1.14 -6.50 -0.52
CA ILE A 105 -1.83 -5.51 -1.36
C ILE A 105 -1.20 -5.40 -2.77
N HIS A 106 0.12 -5.46 -2.86
CA HIS A 106 0.84 -5.51 -4.15
C HIS A 106 0.36 -6.65 -5.04
N ARG A 107 0.23 -7.87 -4.47
CA ARG A 107 -0.24 -9.05 -5.21
C ARG A 107 -1.73 -8.95 -5.55
N ASP A 108 -2.54 -8.44 -4.62
CA ASP A 108 -3.98 -8.24 -4.83
C ASP A 108 -4.24 -7.21 -5.94
N ALA A 109 -3.33 -6.25 -6.14
CA ALA A 109 -3.34 -5.28 -7.24
C ALA A 109 -2.64 -5.79 -8.52
N GLU A 110 -2.30 -7.08 -8.61
CA GLU A 110 -1.62 -7.70 -9.75
C GLU A 110 -0.24 -7.10 -10.09
N GLY A 111 0.44 -6.53 -9.10
CA GLY A 111 1.73 -5.89 -9.28
C GLY A 111 2.85 -6.82 -9.78
N GLY A 112 3.70 -6.27 -10.66
CA GLY A 112 4.81 -7.00 -11.25
C GLY A 112 5.96 -7.33 -10.26
N LYS A 113 6.51 -8.54 -10.37
CA LYS A 113 7.65 -9.00 -9.54
C LYS A 113 8.87 -8.09 -9.61
N SER A 114 9.16 -7.52 -10.79
CA SER A 114 10.30 -6.61 -10.99
C SER A 114 10.11 -5.31 -10.20
N LEU A 115 8.91 -4.73 -10.22
CA LEU A 115 8.57 -3.53 -9.46
C LEU A 115 8.78 -3.77 -7.96
N TRP A 116 8.23 -4.86 -7.43
CA TRP A 116 8.39 -5.21 -6.00
C TRP A 116 9.86 -5.32 -5.61
N ARG A 117 10.62 -6.14 -6.35
CA ARG A 117 12.04 -6.39 -6.07
C ARG A 117 12.86 -5.10 -6.10
N ASP A 118 12.65 -4.27 -7.12
CA ASP A 118 13.43 -3.04 -7.29
C ASP A 118 13.04 -1.99 -6.23
N ALA A 119 11.76 -1.89 -5.87
CA ALA A 119 11.29 -1.03 -4.78
C ALA A 119 11.83 -1.48 -3.42
N VAL A 120 11.81 -2.78 -3.11
CA VAL A 120 12.42 -3.32 -1.88
C VAL A 120 13.91 -3.06 -1.84
N LYS A 121 14.62 -3.25 -2.96
CA LYS A 121 16.06 -2.97 -3.05
C LYS A 121 16.36 -1.50 -2.72
N LEU A 122 15.59 -0.57 -3.26
CA LEU A 122 15.73 0.87 -2.99
C LEU A 122 15.34 1.22 -1.54
N ALA A 123 14.26 0.64 -1.01
CA ALA A 123 13.76 0.95 0.34
C ALA A 123 14.70 0.48 1.47
N ARG A 124 15.62 -0.44 1.18
CA ARG A 124 16.61 -0.93 2.16
C ARG A 124 17.52 0.17 2.64
N ASP A 125 17.96 1.06 1.75
CA ASP A 125 18.87 2.14 2.09
C ASP A 125 18.09 3.43 2.43
N PRO A 126 18.23 3.98 3.65
CA PRO A 126 17.69 5.28 4.01
C PRO A 126 18.04 6.40 3.03
N GLN A 127 19.26 6.39 2.47
CA GLN A 127 19.76 7.44 1.60
C GLN A 127 19.05 7.47 0.24
N GLU A 128 18.58 6.31 -0.24
CA GLU A 128 17.88 6.19 -1.52
C GLU A 128 16.46 6.78 -1.50
N THR A 129 15.89 6.95 -0.31
CA THR A 129 14.50 7.42 -0.11
C THR A 129 14.41 8.77 0.60
N GLY A 130 15.48 9.23 1.26
CA GLY A 130 15.46 10.41 2.11
C GLY A 130 14.67 10.24 3.43
N ILE A 131 14.18 9.02 3.74
CA ILE A 131 13.44 8.74 4.97
C ILE A 131 14.42 8.22 6.04
N PRO A 132 14.54 8.88 7.21
CA PRO A 132 15.52 8.53 8.22
C PRO A 132 15.25 7.16 8.86
N GLY A 133 16.23 6.64 9.61
CA GLY A 133 16.11 5.36 10.32
C GLY A 133 17.14 4.31 9.92
N LYS A 134 17.18 3.16 10.61
CA LYS A 134 18.03 2.03 10.22
C LYS A 134 17.60 1.39 8.88
N PRO A 135 18.43 0.55 8.25
CA PRO A 135 18.02 -0.20 7.07
C PRO A 135 16.87 -1.17 7.35
N ILE A 136 16.08 -1.50 6.33
CA ILE A 136 15.19 -2.67 6.39
C ILE A 136 16.09 -3.92 6.50
N PRO A 137 15.78 -4.90 7.37
CA PRO A 137 16.61 -6.09 7.56
C PRO A 137 16.90 -6.82 6.24
N ALA A 138 18.15 -7.26 6.06
CA ALA A 138 18.63 -7.83 4.80
C ALA A 138 17.93 -9.17 4.45
N GLU A 139 17.46 -9.87 5.47
CA GLU A 139 16.69 -11.10 5.42
C GLU A 139 15.27 -10.92 4.84
N TYR A 140 14.74 -9.69 4.82
CA TYR A 140 13.43 -9.41 4.23
C TYR A 140 13.49 -9.48 2.70
N ARG A 141 12.68 -10.38 2.09
CA ARG A 141 12.66 -10.68 0.64
C ARG A 141 11.30 -10.42 -0.01
#